data_AF-C1GVC8-F1
#
_entry.id   AF-C1GVC8-F1
#
_cell.length_a   1.000
_cell.length_b   1.000
_cell.length_c   1.000
_cell.angle_alpha   90.00
_cell.angle_beta   90.00
_cell.angle_gamma   90.00
#
_symmetry.space_group_name_H-M   'P 1'
#
loop_
_entity.id
_entity.type
_entity.pdbx_description
1 polymer ?
#
loop_
_entity_poly.entity_id
_entity_poly.type
_entity_poly.pdbx_seq_one_letter_code
_entity_poly.pdbx_strand_id
1 'polypeptide(L)'
;MARTKMTARKCVQQRGAKKNIASKARKGGKHPPGQHVAHVKPRRRYRRKAGTTALREIRRYQRDVELLIHKLPFQRLVREIAADIYGDLRFQASAILALQEAAEAVLIDEFTMTNLCAIHAKRVTIQERDMKLVQRLRQIMTGSRIPGRGNGY
;
A
#
# COMPACT_ATOMS: atom_id res chain seq x y z
N MET A 1 -27.46 17.55 19.57
CA MET A 1 -26.97 16.82 20.76
C MET A 1 -25.83 15.89 20.34
N ALA A 2 -24.60 16.22 20.73
CA ALA A 2 -23.37 15.55 20.30
C ALA A 2 -23.15 14.23 21.07
N ARG A 3 -22.92 13.12 20.35
CA ARG A 3 -22.75 11.78 20.94
C ARG A 3 -21.26 11.44 21.02
N THR A 4 -20.64 11.74 22.15
CA THR A 4 -19.26 11.36 22.47
C THR A 4 -19.25 9.90 22.95
N LYS A 5 -18.62 8.98 22.20
CA LYS A 5 -18.40 7.60 22.67
C LYS A 5 -16.90 7.36 22.88
N MET A 6 -16.57 7.16 24.15
CA MET A 6 -15.25 7.01 24.75
C MET A 6 -14.40 5.93 24.06
N THR A 7 -13.11 6.22 23.94
CA THR A 7 -12.06 5.32 23.47
C THR A 7 -11.69 4.33 24.58
N ALA A 8 -11.78 3.03 24.28
CA ALA A 8 -11.38 1.97 25.20
C ALA A 8 -9.85 1.83 25.20
N ARG A 9 -9.21 2.24 26.31
CA ARG A 9 -7.84 1.86 26.66
C ARG A 9 -7.89 0.46 27.28
N LYS A 10 -7.35 -0.57 26.62
CA LYS A 10 -7.14 -1.88 27.24
C LYS A 10 -5.65 -2.15 27.35
N CYS A 11 -5.17 -1.98 28.58
CA CYS A 11 -3.80 -2.25 29.01
C CYS A 11 -3.36 -3.67 28.66
N VAL A 12 -2.14 -3.72 28.13
CA VAL A 12 -1.16 -4.81 28.09
C VAL A 12 -1.51 -5.98 29.02
N GLN A 13 -1.95 -7.10 28.44
CA GLN A 13 -2.05 -8.36 29.15
C GLN A 13 -0.65 -8.91 29.42
N GLN A 14 -0.37 -9.00 30.72
CA GLN A 14 0.83 -9.49 31.36
C GLN A 14 1.16 -10.91 30.88
N ARG A 15 2.41 -11.10 30.46
CA ARG A 15 3.02 -12.36 30.06
C ARG A 15 3.13 -13.30 31.26
N GLY A 16 2.10 -14.09 31.54
CA GLY A 16 2.15 -15.19 32.50
C GLY A 16 2.84 -16.41 31.88
N ALA A 17 3.99 -16.78 32.43
CA ALA A 17 4.88 -17.83 31.95
C ALA A 17 4.23 -19.22 31.94
N LYS A 18 4.41 -19.94 30.83
CA LYS A 18 4.12 -21.37 30.68
C LYS A 18 5.00 -22.19 31.64
N LYS A 19 4.41 -22.88 32.61
CA LYS A 19 5.07 -24.01 33.29
C LYS A 19 4.42 -25.30 32.82
N ASN A 20 5.13 -25.99 31.94
CA ASN A 20 4.88 -27.36 31.51
C ASN A 20 5.25 -28.30 32.66
N ILE A 21 4.32 -29.12 33.13
CA ILE A 21 4.57 -30.34 33.92
C ILE A 21 3.66 -31.41 33.31
N ALA A 22 4.12 -32.16 32.31
CA ALA A 22 4.72 -33.49 32.47
C ALA A 22 3.79 -34.45 33.24
N SER A 23 2.91 -35.15 32.53
CA SER A 23 3.08 -36.55 32.08
C SER A 23 2.86 -37.62 33.16
N LYS A 24 1.68 -38.25 33.14
CA LYS A 24 1.42 -39.61 33.65
C LYS A 24 0.18 -40.15 32.91
N ALA A 25 0.35 -40.77 31.75
CA ALA A 25 0.71 -42.18 31.54
C ALA A 25 -0.39 -43.16 32.00
N ARG A 26 -0.90 -43.91 31.00
CA ARG A 26 -1.41 -45.30 31.04
C ARG A 26 -2.84 -45.55 31.52
N LYS A 27 -3.70 -45.88 30.57
CA LYS A 27 -4.50 -47.11 30.43
C LYS A 27 -5.44 -46.88 29.24
N GLY A 28 -5.27 -47.56 28.12
CA GLY A 28 -5.69 -48.95 27.98
C GLY A 28 -6.93 -48.94 27.10
N GLY A 29 -6.76 -49.27 25.82
CA GLY A 29 -7.83 -49.21 24.83
C GLY A 29 -7.28 -49.52 23.45
N LYS A 30 -6.84 -50.77 23.24
CA LYS A 30 -6.55 -51.33 21.92
C LYS A 30 -7.87 -51.43 21.16
N HIS A 31 -8.23 -50.42 20.38
CA HIS A 31 -9.23 -50.58 19.32
C HIS A 31 -8.54 -50.52 17.96
N PRO A 32 -8.93 -51.41 17.02
CA PRO A 32 -8.19 -51.68 15.80
C PRO A 32 -8.14 -50.45 14.89
N PRO A 33 -7.11 -50.35 14.02
CA PRO A 33 -6.93 -49.23 13.10
C PRO A 33 -7.99 -49.35 12.00
N GLY A 34 -9.23 -49.00 12.31
CA GLY A 34 -10.23 -48.70 11.30
C GLY A 34 -9.63 -47.60 10.45
N GLN A 35 -9.44 -47.89 9.15
CA GLN A 35 -8.93 -46.98 8.14
C GLN A 35 -9.80 -45.72 8.14
N HIS A 36 -9.46 -44.78 9.02
CA HIS A 36 -10.11 -43.51 9.07
C HIS A 36 -9.54 -42.77 7.88
N VAL A 37 -10.19 -42.98 6.73
CA VAL A 37 -10.02 -42.15 5.54
C VAL A 37 -10.34 -40.76 6.04
N ALA A 38 -9.29 -40.04 6.43
CA ALA A 38 -9.43 -38.75 7.07
C ALA A 38 -10.17 -37.92 6.05
N HIS A 39 -11.44 -37.63 6.35
CA HIS A 39 -12.25 -36.74 5.55
C HIS A 39 -11.55 -35.38 5.62
N VAL A 40 -10.65 -35.14 4.68
CA VAL A 40 -9.91 -33.89 4.56
C VAL A 40 -10.97 -32.87 4.22
N LYS A 41 -11.51 -32.22 5.26
CA LYS A 41 -12.49 -31.16 5.10
C LYS A 41 -11.94 -30.20 4.05
N PRO A 42 -12.71 -29.90 2.98
CA PRO A 42 -12.23 -29.05 1.91
C PRO A 42 -11.69 -27.77 2.55
N ARG A 43 -10.40 -27.49 2.33
CA ARG A 43 -9.72 -26.33 2.91
C ARG A 43 -10.53 -25.12 2.51
N ARG A 44 -11.29 -24.56 3.47
CA ARG A 44 -12.06 -23.33 3.26
C ARG A 44 -11.06 -22.33 2.68
N ARG A 45 -11.30 -21.88 1.44
CA ARG A 45 -10.42 -20.91 0.78
C ARG A 45 -10.28 -19.73 1.73
N TYR A 46 -9.13 -19.59 2.38
CA TYR A 46 -8.89 -18.55 3.36
C TYR A 46 -8.82 -17.23 2.61
N ARG A 47 -9.97 -16.57 2.50
CA ARG A 47 -10.04 -15.23 1.92
C ARG A 47 -9.29 -14.31 2.86
N ARG A 48 -8.27 -13.62 2.32
CA ARG A 48 -7.53 -12.60 3.06
C ARG A 48 -8.50 -11.53 3.51
N LYS A 49 -8.36 -11.07 4.77
CA LYS A 49 -9.16 -9.97 5.30
C LYS A 49 -8.90 -8.70 4.50
N ALA A 50 -9.91 -7.83 4.40
CA ALA A 50 -9.75 -6.50 3.80
C ALA A 50 -8.58 -5.75 4.45
N GLY A 51 -7.83 -4.98 3.66
CA GLY A 51 -6.62 -4.27 4.10
C GLY A 51 -5.37 -5.14 4.30
N THR A 52 -5.49 -6.47 4.44
CA THR A 52 -4.31 -7.35 4.62
C THR A 52 -3.44 -7.42 3.36
N THR A 53 -4.03 -7.35 2.18
CA THR A 53 -3.29 -7.28 0.91
C THR A 53 -2.60 -5.94 0.76
N ALA A 54 -3.34 -4.85 0.95
CA ALA A 54 -2.82 -3.49 0.87
C ALA A 54 -1.63 -3.27 1.82
N LEU A 55 -1.73 -3.67 3.09
CA LEU A 55 -0.62 -3.55 4.05
C LEU A 55 0.60 -4.41 3.68
N ARG A 56 0.39 -5.54 3.01
CA ARG A 56 1.49 -6.38 2.52
C ARG A 56 2.18 -5.72 1.32
N GLU A 57 1.40 -5.15 0.40
CA GLU A 57 1.89 -4.41 -0.76
C GLU A 57 2.66 -3.16 -0.33
N ILE A 58 2.12 -2.34 0.58
CA ILE A 58 2.83 -1.18 1.15
C ILE A 58 4.18 -1.62 1.74
N ARG A 59 4.21 -2.68 2.57
CA ARG A 59 5.46 -3.21 3.13
C ARG A 59 6.42 -3.79 2.09
N ARG A 60 5.94 -4.21 0.92
CA ARG A 60 6.80 -4.67 -0.18
C ARG A 60 7.38 -3.45 -0.92
N TYR A 61 6.51 -2.56 -1.40
CA TYR A 61 6.89 -1.39 -2.18
C TYR A 61 7.67 -0.32 -1.41
N GLN A 62 7.64 -0.35 -0.07
CA GLN A 62 8.53 0.50 0.75
C GLN A 62 9.91 -0.11 0.97
N ARG A 63 10.11 -1.41 0.70
CA ARG A 63 11.42 -2.07 0.80
C ARG A 63 12.17 -2.06 -0.51
N ASP A 64 11.45 -2.21 -1.62
CA ASP A 64 12.00 -2.21 -2.97
C ASP A 64 11.77 -0.84 -3.63
N VAL A 65 12.68 -0.42 -4.51
CA VAL A 65 12.59 0.83 -5.28
C VAL A 65 12.46 0.57 -6.79
N GLU A 66 11.90 -0.59 -7.16
CA GLU A 66 11.67 -0.95 -8.55
C GLU A 66 10.58 -0.06 -9.19
N LEU A 67 10.73 0.24 -10.47
CA LEU A 67 9.70 0.96 -11.23
C LEU A 67 8.43 0.11 -11.37
N LEU A 68 7.28 0.71 -11.04
CA LEU A 68 5.99 0.04 -11.00
C LEU A 68 5.20 0.19 -12.31
N ILE A 69 5.46 1.25 -13.08
CA ILE A 69 4.80 1.47 -14.36
C ILE A 69 5.45 0.59 -15.43
N HIS A 70 4.65 -0.10 -16.24
CA HIS A 70 5.18 -0.88 -17.35
C HIS A 70 5.85 0.05 -18.38
N LYS A 71 7.10 -0.28 -18.74
CA LYS A 71 7.96 0.55 -19.58
C LYS A 71 7.37 0.84 -20.97
N LEU A 72 6.77 -0.16 -21.63
CA LEU A 72 6.26 0.01 -23.00
C LEU A 72 5.04 0.95 -23.10
N PRO A 73 3.99 0.81 -22.27
CA PRO A 73 2.90 1.79 -22.21
C PRO A 73 3.39 3.21 -21.89
N PHE A 74 4.31 3.36 -20.93
CA PHE A 74 4.89 4.66 -20.60
C PHE A 74 5.66 5.26 -21.78
N GLN A 75 6.48 4.47 -22.47
CA GLN A 75 7.20 4.90 -23.66
C GLN A 75 6.24 5.35 -24.78
N ARG A 76 5.13 4.64 -25.00
CA ARG A 76 4.12 5.05 -26.00
C ARG A 76 3.50 6.39 -25.62
N LEU A 77 3.12 6.57 -24.36
CA LEU A 77 2.57 7.83 -23.86
C LEU A 77 3.55 8.99 -24.02
N VAL A 78 4.83 8.80 -23.70
CA VAL A 78 5.85 9.85 -23.86
C VAL A 78 6.00 10.24 -25.34
N ARG A 79 5.98 9.26 -26.26
CA ARG A 79 6.10 9.52 -27.70
C ARG A 79 4.85 10.18 -28.28
N GLU A 80 3.67 9.80 -27.80
CA GLU A 80 2.38 10.42 -28.16
C GLU A 80 2.39 11.91 -27.78
N ILE A 81 2.66 12.22 -26.50
CA ILE A 81 2.73 13.61 -26.02
C ILE A 81 3.83 14.40 -26.74
N ALA A 82 4.98 13.80 -26.98
CA ALA A 82 6.09 14.47 -27.66
C ALA A 82 5.78 14.79 -29.12
N ALA A 83 5.09 13.89 -29.82
CA ALA A 83 4.65 14.11 -31.20
C ALA A 83 3.70 15.30 -31.30
N ASP A 84 2.80 15.47 -30.33
CA ASP A 84 1.85 16.59 -30.30
C ASP A 84 2.53 17.96 -30.09
N ILE A 85 3.67 18.00 -29.39
CA ILE A 85 4.34 19.26 -29.03
C ILE A 85 5.46 19.63 -30.00
N TYR A 86 6.26 18.66 -30.42
CA TYR A 86 7.52 18.91 -31.15
C TYR A 86 7.64 18.10 -32.45
N GLY A 87 6.67 17.24 -32.78
CA GLY A 87 6.74 16.35 -33.94
C GLY A 87 7.64 15.12 -33.72
N ASP A 88 8.28 14.63 -34.79
CA ASP A 88 9.01 13.35 -34.77
C ASP A 88 10.35 13.44 -34.02
N LEU A 89 10.29 13.16 -32.71
CA LEU A 89 11.44 13.11 -31.81
C LEU A 89 11.97 11.68 -31.62
N ARG A 90 13.29 11.54 -31.73
CA ARG A 90 13.99 10.29 -31.39
C ARG A 90 14.47 10.31 -29.94
N PHE A 91 13.82 9.52 -29.10
CA PHE A 91 14.24 9.34 -27.70
C PHE A 91 15.29 8.25 -27.55
N GLN A 92 16.34 8.57 -26.79
CA GLN A 92 17.25 7.56 -26.21
C GLN A 92 16.52 6.71 -25.17
N ALA A 93 16.89 5.44 -25.03
CA ALA A 93 16.29 4.55 -24.04
C ALA A 93 16.51 5.04 -22.60
N SER A 94 17.70 5.55 -22.29
CA SER A 94 18.02 6.16 -20.99
C SER A 94 17.18 7.38 -20.68
N ALA A 95 16.87 8.22 -21.68
CA ALA A 95 16.03 9.40 -21.49
C ALA A 95 14.59 9.02 -21.10
N ILE A 96 14.02 7.99 -21.74
CA ILE A 96 12.69 7.47 -21.38
C ILE A 96 12.69 6.93 -19.94
N LEU A 97 13.75 6.22 -19.54
CA LEU A 97 13.88 5.72 -18.17
C LEU A 97 13.96 6.85 -17.14
N ALA A 98 14.76 7.89 -17.41
CA ALA A 98 14.86 9.04 -16.53
C ALA A 98 13.51 9.77 -16.37
N LEU A 99 12.75 9.92 -17.47
CA LEU A 99 11.40 10.48 -17.42
C LEU A 99 10.45 9.60 -16.59
N GLN A 100 10.58 8.28 -16.69
CA GLN A 100 9.78 7.35 -15.92
C GLN A 100 10.09 7.44 -14.43
N GLU A 101 11.37 7.43 -14.06
CA GLU A 101 11.83 7.59 -12.67
C GLU A 101 11.32 8.90 -12.06
N ALA A 102 11.46 10.00 -12.80
CA ALA A 102 10.95 11.30 -12.36
C ALA A 102 9.42 11.31 -12.22
N ALA A 103 8.68 10.71 -13.16
CA ALA A 103 7.23 10.63 -13.10
C ALA A 103 6.74 9.80 -11.90
N GLU A 104 7.34 8.64 -11.64
CA GLU A 104 6.98 7.79 -10.50
C GLU A 104 7.32 8.48 -9.16
N ALA A 105 8.47 9.15 -9.06
CA ALA A 105 8.84 9.91 -7.88
C ALA A 105 7.82 11.03 -7.57
N VAL A 106 7.40 11.79 -8.59
CA VAL A 106 6.37 12.83 -8.45
C VAL A 106 5.04 12.25 -7.97
N LEU A 107 4.64 11.09 -8.48
CA LEU A 107 3.42 10.42 -8.03
C LEU A 107 3.53 9.97 -6.57
N ILE A 108 4.68 9.42 -6.15
CA ILE A 108 4.92 9.00 -4.77
C ILE A 108 4.79 10.19 -3.82
N ASP A 109 5.40 11.33 -4.15
CA ASP A 109 5.33 12.54 -3.33
C ASP A 109 3.90 13.07 -3.23
N GLU A 110 3.19 13.14 -4.35
CA GLU A 110 1.81 13.63 -4.39
C GLU A 110 0.87 12.72 -3.60
N PHE A 111 1.04 11.39 -3.71
CA PHE A 111 0.25 10.42 -2.93
C PHE A 111 0.63 10.40 -1.46
N THR A 112 1.89 10.68 -1.11
CA THR A 112 2.32 10.80 0.29
C THR A 112 1.60 11.97 0.96
N MET A 113 1.59 13.15 0.31
CA MET A 113 0.86 14.31 0.79
C MET A 113 -0.66 14.06 0.84
N THR A 114 -1.20 13.41 -0.19
CA THR A 114 -2.64 13.06 -0.26
C THR A 114 -3.03 12.11 0.88
N ASN A 115 -2.18 11.13 1.18
CA ASN A 115 -2.38 10.19 2.28
C ASN A 115 -2.37 10.89 3.65
N LEU A 116 -1.48 11.87 3.85
CA LEU A 116 -1.48 12.68 5.08
C LEU A 116 -2.80 13.44 5.26
N CYS A 117 -3.36 14.03 4.19
CA CYS A 117 -4.68 14.68 4.23
C CYS A 117 -5.81 13.69 4.56
N ALA A 118 -5.78 12.48 4.00
CA ALA A 118 -6.76 11.44 4.32
C ALA A 118 -6.69 11.03 5.81
N ILE A 119 -5.47 10.84 6.35
CA ILE A 119 -5.23 10.52 7.77
C ILE A 119 -5.71 11.67 8.66
N HIS A 120 -5.46 12.92 8.28
CA HIS A 120 -5.96 14.10 8.99
C HIS A 120 -7.49 14.09 9.10
N ALA A 121 -8.18 13.64 8.05
CA ALA A 121 -9.63 13.44 8.02
C ALA A 121 -10.09 12.10 8.63
N LYS A 122 -9.23 11.40 9.40
CA LYS A 122 -9.50 10.10 10.05
C LYS A 122 -9.90 8.99 9.06
N ARG A 123 -9.42 9.05 7.83
CA ARG A 123 -9.63 8.03 6.79
C ARG A 123 -8.31 7.33 6.46
N VAL A 124 -8.43 6.09 5.97
CA VAL A 124 -7.30 5.30 5.44
C VAL A 124 -7.33 5.18 3.91
N THR A 125 -8.36 5.75 3.29
CA THR A 125 -8.55 5.76 1.84
C THR A 125 -8.46 7.19 1.35
N ILE A 126 -7.51 7.43 0.48
CA ILE A 126 -7.35 8.70 -0.24
C ILE A 126 -8.51 8.93 -1.19
N GLN A 127 -8.89 10.18 -1.36
CA GLN A 127 -9.98 10.60 -2.24
C GLN A 127 -9.53 11.80 -3.09
N GLU A 128 -10.24 12.08 -4.17
CA GLU A 128 -9.95 13.20 -5.06
C GLU A 128 -9.89 14.56 -4.32
N ARG A 129 -10.74 14.74 -3.29
CA ARG A 129 -10.72 15.95 -2.45
C ARG A 129 -9.41 16.13 -1.67
N ASP A 130 -8.74 15.04 -1.30
CA ASP A 130 -7.46 15.10 -0.60
C ASP A 130 -6.37 15.57 -1.58
N MET A 131 -6.39 15.06 -2.81
CA MET A 131 -5.46 15.46 -3.86
C MET A 131 -5.67 16.92 -4.29
N LYS A 132 -6.94 17.34 -4.44
CA LYS A 132 -7.29 18.74 -4.70
C LYS A 132 -6.81 19.66 -3.58
N LEU A 133 -6.93 19.24 -2.33
CA LEU A 133 -6.41 19.99 -1.18
C LEU A 133 -4.88 20.13 -1.25
N VAL A 134 -4.15 19.05 -1.52
CA VAL A 134 -2.69 19.08 -1.69
C VAL A 134 -2.28 20.05 -2.80
N GLN A 135 -2.90 19.95 -3.98
CA GLN A 135 -2.63 20.85 -5.11
C GLN A 135 -2.97 22.31 -4.77
N ARG A 136 -4.05 22.54 -4.02
CA ARG A 136 -4.45 23.89 -3.61
C ARG A 136 -3.47 24.49 -2.61
N LEU A 137 -3.06 23.71 -1.61
CA LEU A 137 -2.05 24.12 -0.63
C LEU A 137 -0.71 24.40 -1.32
N ARG A 138 -0.29 23.51 -2.24
CA ARG A 138 0.91 23.69 -3.06
C ARG A 138 0.84 24.99 -3.88
N GLN A 139 -0.28 25.24 -4.55
CA GLN A 139 -0.47 26.46 -5.33
C GLN A 139 -0.34 27.74 -4.48
N ILE A 140 -0.81 27.71 -3.23
CA ILE A 140 -0.68 28.85 -2.30
C ILE A 140 0.78 29.03 -1.85
N MET A 141 1.51 27.93 -1.62
CA MET A 141 2.88 27.98 -1.09
C MET A 141 3.96 28.22 -2.14
N THR A 142 3.85 27.60 -3.32
CA THR A 142 4.89 27.64 -4.38
C THR A 142 4.46 28.38 -5.63
N GLY A 143 3.21 28.86 -5.69
CA GLY A 143 2.62 29.46 -6.89
C GLY A 143 2.23 28.45 -7.97
N SER A 144 2.46 27.15 -7.78
CA SER A 144 2.24 26.12 -8.79
C SER A 144 1.51 24.90 -8.24
N ARG A 145 0.70 24.25 -9.10
CA ARG A 145 0.02 22.99 -8.76
C ARG A 145 0.90 21.76 -8.96
N ILE A 146 1.95 21.88 -9.76
CA ILE A 146 2.81 20.76 -10.17
C ILE A 146 4.07 20.76 -9.28
N PRO A 147 4.44 19.61 -8.68
CA PRO A 147 5.70 19.47 -7.94
C PRO A 147 6.91 19.86 -8.79
N GLY A 148 7.93 20.45 -8.17
CA GLY A 148 9.17 20.86 -8.84
C GLY A 148 9.07 22.11 -9.74
N ARG A 149 7.86 22.54 -10.12
CA ARG A 149 7.64 23.75 -10.93
C ARG A 149 7.49 25.00 -10.05
N GLY A 150 8.30 25.13 -9.00
CA GLY A 150 8.32 26.34 -8.19
C GLY A 150 8.90 27.50 -9.00
N ASN A 151 8.46 28.73 -8.72
CA ASN A 151 9.18 29.91 -9.17
C ASN A 151 10.55 29.87 -8.49
N GLY A 152 11.58 29.44 -9.23
CA GLY A 152 12.94 29.77 -8.83
C GLY A 152 13.02 31.28 -8.71
N TYR A 153 13.18 31.77 -7.49
CA TYR A 153 13.74 33.09 -7.27
C TYR A 153 15.23 33.03 -7.65
#